data_AF-A0A4P5X3X2-F1
#
_entry.id   AF-A0A4P5X3X2-F1
#
_cell.length_a   1.000
_cell.length_b   1.000
_cell.length_c   1.000
_cell.angle_alpha   90.00
_cell.angle_beta   90.00
_cell.angle_gamma   90.00
#
_symmetry.space_group_name_H-M   'P 1'
#
loop_
_entity.id
_entity.type
_entity.pdbx_description
1 polymer ?
#
loop_
_entity_poly.entity_id
_entity_poly.type
_entity_poly.pdbx_seq_one_letter_code
_entity_poly.pdbx_strand_id
1 'polypeptide(L)'
;MRSVIFVAGLVLASGAASAGVVSLSLTNGNGGGGAFNTTQFTISNNSDGGVALTGASFTAGNTQFLFDQLYLSEELFTGGNGTQTALLTTGDRTDDNSGPDSFAYGFTNFTPGVSFRGQWDIDNDNGDFNADARLVMFNNGAAPNAIATFTFSDGSSLVYEFPDLAEQDNYTLVIPSPGVLGLLGMGGLVAMRRRR
;
A
#
# COMPACT_ATOMS: atom_id res chain seq x y z
N MET A 1 -19.51 -46.64 -44.31
CA MET A 1 -19.46 -46.14 -42.93
C MET A 1 -18.52 -44.96 -42.91
N ARG A 2 -19.00 -43.76 -42.53
CA ARG A 2 -18.24 -42.50 -42.60
C ARG A 2 -17.41 -42.33 -41.33
N SER A 3 -16.09 -42.29 -41.45
CA SER A 3 -15.18 -41.96 -40.36
C SER A 3 -15.17 -40.45 -40.14
N VAL A 4 -15.48 -40.02 -38.92
CA VAL A 4 -15.36 -38.63 -38.47
C VAL A 4 -14.07 -38.52 -37.66
N ILE A 5 -13.13 -37.72 -38.15
CA ILE A 5 -11.90 -37.38 -37.42
C ILE A 5 -12.21 -36.14 -36.59
N PHE A 6 -12.19 -36.27 -35.27
CA PHE A 6 -12.23 -35.13 -34.36
C PHE A 6 -10.80 -34.63 -34.14
N VAL A 7 -10.49 -33.45 -34.68
CA VAL A 7 -9.28 -32.69 -34.32
C VAL A 7 -9.63 -31.89 -33.07
N ALA A 8 -9.13 -32.32 -31.91
CA ALA A 8 -9.20 -31.53 -30.69
C ALA A 8 -8.18 -30.39 -30.79
N GLY A 9 -8.66 -29.17 -31.06
CA GLY A 9 -7.84 -27.96 -31.01
C GLY A 9 -7.42 -27.70 -29.57
N LEU A 10 -6.11 -27.75 -29.30
CA LEU A 10 -5.52 -27.25 -28.06
C LEU A 10 -5.68 -25.73 -28.05
N VAL A 11 -6.65 -25.23 -27.27
CA VAL A 11 -6.73 -23.80 -26.94
C VAL A 11 -5.62 -23.53 -25.94
N LEU A 12 -4.49 -22.99 -26.41
CA LEU A 12 -3.52 -22.32 -25.56
C LEU A 12 -4.22 -21.07 -25.03
N ALA A 13 -4.77 -21.14 -23.81
CA ALA A 13 -5.15 -19.95 -23.07
C ALA A 13 -3.85 -19.18 -22.78
N SER A 14 -3.55 -18.18 -23.62
CA SER A 14 -2.58 -17.14 -23.27
C SER A 14 -3.12 -16.48 -22.00
N GLY A 15 -2.53 -16.82 -20.84
CA GLY A 15 -2.86 -16.17 -19.59
C GLY A 15 -2.76 -14.66 -19.81
N ALA A 16 -3.85 -13.95 -19.58
CA ALA A 16 -3.83 -12.50 -19.56
C ALA A 16 -2.72 -12.07 -18.60
N ALA A 17 -1.91 -11.08 -18.99
CA ALA A 17 -0.89 -10.51 -18.11
C ALA A 17 -1.54 -10.20 -16.75
N SER A 18 -0.95 -10.71 -15.67
CA SER A 18 -1.50 -10.51 -14.34
C SER A 18 -1.52 -9.02 -14.02
N ALA A 19 -2.74 -8.52 -13.83
CA ALA A 19 -3.12 -7.64 -12.73
C ALA A 19 -1.98 -7.30 -11.75
N GLY A 20 -1.70 -6.00 -11.55
CA GLY A 20 -0.77 -5.53 -10.53
C GLY A 20 -1.09 -6.11 -9.15
N VAL A 21 -0.11 -6.71 -8.47
CA VAL A 21 -0.27 -7.21 -7.09
C VAL A 21 0.73 -6.50 -6.22
N VAL A 22 0.24 -5.90 -5.13
CA VAL A 22 1.09 -5.22 -4.16
C VAL A 22 0.92 -5.89 -2.80
N SER A 23 2.04 -6.16 -2.13
CA SER A 23 2.00 -6.37 -0.68
C SER A 23 2.39 -5.10 0.05
N LEU A 24 1.62 -4.73 1.06
CA LEU A 24 1.90 -3.64 1.97
C LEU A 24 2.09 -4.20 3.38
N SER A 25 3.24 -3.91 3.99
CA SER A 25 3.48 -4.16 5.41
C SER A 25 3.59 -2.84 6.15
N LEU A 26 2.90 -2.70 7.27
CA LEU A 26 3.02 -1.56 8.19
C LEU A 26 3.45 -2.07 9.56
N THR A 27 4.50 -1.47 10.12
CA THR A 27 5.03 -1.82 11.44
C THR A 27 5.13 -0.56 12.28
N ASN A 28 4.39 -0.49 13.39
CA ASN A 28 4.40 0.67 14.26
C ASN A 28 5.70 0.73 15.10
N GLY A 29 6.20 1.94 15.31
CA GLY A 29 7.41 2.24 16.05
C GLY A 29 8.70 2.13 15.23
N ASN A 30 9.71 2.89 15.65
CA ASN A 30 11.04 2.89 15.04
C ASN A 30 11.73 1.52 15.22
N GLY A 31 11.70 0.67 14.18
CA GLY A 31 12.18 -0.70 14.23
C GLY A 31 11.32 -1.66 15.07
N GLY A 32 10.03 -1.36 15.25
CA GLY A 32 9.09 -2.20 16.01
C GLY A 32 9.10 -1.98 17.54
N GLY A 33 9.69 -0.89 18.03
CA GLY A 33 9.76 -0.61 19.48
C GLY A 33 9.84 0.87 19.89
N GLY A 34 9.55 1.80 18.97
CA GLY A 34 9.57 3.25 19.22
C GLY A 34 8.18 3.89 19.36
N ALA A 35 8.13 5.22 19.51
CA ALA A 35 6.91 6.01 19.73
C ALA A 35 5.77 5.69 18.73
N PHE A 36 4.53 5.70 19.24
CA PHE A 36 3.32 5.24 18.54
C PHE A 36 2.97 6.02 17.26
N ASN A 37 3.61 7.17 17.05
CA ASN A 37 3.41 8.07 15.92
C ASN A 37 4.28 7.70 14.71
N THR A 38 5.40 7.02 14.91
CA THR A 38 6.27 6.60 13.80
C THR A 38 5.85 5.24 13.24
N THR A 39 5.76 5.09 11.92
CA THR A 39 5.44 3.80 11.29
C THR A 39 6.39 3.53 10.13
N GLN A 40 7.00 2.34 10.15
CA GLN A 40 7.71 1.80 9.00
C GLN A 40 6.70 1.18 8.04
N PHE A 41 6.87 1.43 6.75
CA PHE A 41 6.13 0.78 5.71
C PHE A 41 7.05 0.03 4.77
N THR A 42 6.57 -1.08 4.22
CA THR A 42 7.21 -1.80 3.13
C THR A 42 6.19 -2.08 2.05
N ILE A 43 6.49 -1.65 0.83
CA ILE A 43 5.71 -1.93 -0.37
C ILE A 43 6.51 -2.93 -1.19
N SER A 44 5.88 -4.04 -1.58
CA SER A 44 6.46 -5.04 -2.46
C SER A 44 5.64 -5.16 -3.73
N ASN A 45 6.30 -5.08 -4.88
CA ASN A 45 5.66 -5.35 -6.16
C ASN A 45 5.69 -6.86 -6.41
N ASN A 46 4.53 -7.49 -6.28
CA ASN A 46 4.33 -8.92 -6.48
C ASN A 46 3.53 -9.20 -7.77
N SER A 47 3.44 -8.22 -8.67
CA SER A 47 2.76 -8.37 -9.96
C SER A 47 3.46 -9.42 -10.83
N ASP A 48 2.72 -10.13 -11.67
CA ASP A 48 3.35 -10.96 -12.72
C ASP A 48 3.52 -10.17 -14.02
N GLY A 49 4.08 -10.82 -15.05
CA GLY A 49 4.09 -10.27 -16.41
C GLY A 49 5.02 -9.05 -16.62
N GLY A 50 5.85 -8.71 -15.64
CA GLY A 50 6.79 -7.59 -15.74
C GLY A 50 6.18 -6.21 -15.49
N VAL A 51 4.96 -6.14 -14.95
CA VAL A 51 4.30 -4.87 -14.61
C VAL A 51 5.05 -4.20 -13.46
N ALA A 52 5.59 -3.00 -13.70
CA ALA A 52 6.28 -2.23 -12.69
C ALA A 52 5.30 -1.35 -11.90
N LEU A 53 5.58 -1.17 -10.61
CA LEU A 53 4.93 -0.14 -9.80
C LEU A 53 5.55 1.21 -10.17
N THR A 54 4.73 2.20 -10.49
CA THR A 54 5.19 3.54 -10.91
C THR A 54 4.88 4.61 -9.88
N GLY A 55 3.97 4.33 -8.94
CA GLY A 55 3.73 5.21 -7.81
C GLY A 55 2.97 4.54 -6.67
N ALA A 56 3.13 5.13 -5.48
CA ALA A 56 2.33 4.82 -4.30
C ALA A 56 2.02 6.11 -3.54
N SER A 57 0.81 6.23 -3.01
CA SER A 57 0.43 7.33 -2.13
C SER A 57 -0.40 6.84 -0.96
N PHE A 58 -0.33 7.58 0.14
CA PHE A 58 -1.08 7.34 1.37
C PHE A 58 -1.74 8.63 1.79
N THR A 59 -2.99 8.54 2.25
CA THR A 59 -3.78 9.67 2.72
C THR A 59 -4.42 9.28 4.03
N ALA A 60 -4.22 10.09 5.07
CA ALA A 60 -4.92 9.95 6.34
C ALA A 60 -6.40 10.27 6.13
N GLY A 61 -7.28 9.47 6.70
CA GLY A 61 -8.72 9.73 6.57
C GLY A 61 -9.22 10.86 7.48
N ASN A 62 -8.48 11.18 8.54
CA ASN A 62 -8.77 12.29 9.44
C ASN A 62 -7.73 13.37 9.24
N THR A 63 -8.18 14.52 8.74
CA THR A 63 -7.36 15.68 8.39
C THR A 63 -6.79 16.41 9.60
N GLN A 64 -7.15 16.02 10.83
CA GLN A 64 -6.48 16.50 12.04
C GLN A 64 -5.10 15.87 12.22
N PHE A 65 -4.79 14.80 11.47
CA PHE A 65 -3.48 14.16 11.50
C PHE A 65 -2.72 14.43 10.22
N LEU A 66 -1.44 14.75 10.36
CA LEU A 66 -0.56 15.12 9.27
C LEU A 66 0.62 14.16 9.21
N PHE A 67 1.09 13.86 8.00
CA PHE A 67 2.38 13.18 7.83
C PHE A 67 3.48 14.23 7.95
N ASP A 68 3.94 14.44 9.19
CA ASP A 68 4.90 15.50 9.54
C ASP A 68 6.29 15.21 8.95
N GLN A 69 6.77 13.96 9.04
CA GLN A 69 8.10 13.63 8.54
C GLN A 69 8.19 12.30 7.81
N LEU A 70 8.74 12.29 6.59
CA LEU A 70 9.17 11.09 5.87
C LEU A 70 10.69 10.92 5.98
N TYR A 71 11.15 9.88 6.66
CA TYR A 71 12.57 9.68 6.97
C TYR A 71 13.35 9.15 5.77
N LEU A 72 14.15 10.02 5.15
CA LEU A 72 15.03 9.65 4.03
C LEU A 72 16.06 8.57 4.42
N SER A 73 16.52 8.58 5.67
CA SER A 73 17.50 7.59 6.18
C SER A 73 16.97 6.15 6.20
N GLU A 74 15.65 5.99 6.23
CA GLU A 74 15.00 4.66 6.29
C GLU A 74 14.63 4.11 4.92
N GLU A 75 14.80 4.92 3.88
CA GLU A 75 14.49 4.54 2.50
C GLU A 75 15.45 3.50 1.97
N LEU A 76 14.94 2.30 1.72
CA LEU A 76 15.75 1.18 1.28
C LEU A 76 15.02 0.33 0.25
N PHE A 77 15.71 0.06 -0.85
CA PHE A 77 15.31 -0.98 -1.79
C PHE A 77 15.88 -2.33 -1.40
N THR A 78 15.07 -3.37 -1.57
CA THR A 78 15.51 -4.76 -1.52
C THR A 78 15.08 -5.48 -2.80
N GLY A 79 15.96 -6.35 -3.32
CA GLY A 79 15.79 -6.99 -4.62
C GLY A 79 16.20 -6.09 -5.78
N GLY A 80 15.77 -6.44 -7.00
CA GLY A 80 16.06 -5.67 -8.21
C GLY A 80 17.50 -5.77 -8.70
N ASN A 81 17.94 -4.74 -9.42
CA ASN A 81 19.24 -4.68 -10.12
C ASN A 81 20.10 -3.47 -9.71
N GLY A 82 19.72 -2.75 -8.65
CA GLY A 82 20.41 -1.57 -8.15
C GLY A 82 20.13 -0.27 -8.92
N THR A 83 19.22 -0.29 -9.90
CA THR A 83 18.80 0.92 -10.66
C THR A 83 17.43 1.46 -10.25
N GLN A 84 16.88 0.93 -9.17
CA GLN A 84 15.61 1.35 -8.58
C GLN A 84 15.75 2.77 -8.02
N THR A 85 14.73 3.61 -8.19
CA THR A 85 14.62 4.91 -7.51
C THR A 85 13.24 5.13 -6.94
N ALA A 86 13.18 5.88 -5.84
CA ALA A 86 11.97 6.44 -5.25
C ALA A 86 12.15 7.95 -5.17
N LEU A 87 11.19 8.71 -5.67
CA LEU A 87 11.13 10.16 -5.56
C LEU A 87 9.89 10.52 -4.75
N LEU A 88 10.06 11.18 -3.60
CA LEU A 88 8.94 11.77 -2.89
C LEU A 88 8.38 12.92 -3.74
N THR A 89 7.15 12.76 -4.25
CA THR A 89 6.46 13.75 -5.10
C THR A 89 5.44 14.57 -4.32
N THR A 90 5.00 14.09 -3.16
CA THR A 90 4.12 14.79 -2.21
C THR A 90 4.46 14.29 -0.81
N GLY A 91 4.35 15.13 0.22
CA GLY A 91 4.79 14.82 1.58
C GLY A 91 5.83 15.82 2.06
N ASP A 92 6.19 15.72 3.33
CA ASP A 92 7.25 16.52 3.94
C ASP A 92 8.40 15.65 4.47
N ARG A 93 9.60 16.22 4.52
CA ARG A 93 10.82 15.66 5.11
C ARG A 93 11.20 16.36 6.41
N THR A 94 10.58 17.51 6.72
CA THR A 94 10.89 18.31 7.90
C THR A 94 9.85 18.09 8.99
N ASP A 95 10.32 17.77 10.18
CA ASP A 95 9.53 17.81 11.43
C ASP A 95 9.41 19.29 11.84
N ASP A 96 8.35 19.94 11.35
CA ASP A 96 8.06 21.36 11.64
C ASP A 96 6.60 21.61 12.06
N ASN A 97 5.87 20.54 12.43
CA ASN A 97 4.46 20.54 12.80
C ASN A 97 3.57 21.15 11.71
N SER A 98 3.99 20.99 10.46
CA SER A 98 3.26 21.37 9.27
C SER A 98 3.49 20.27 8.23
N GLY A 99 2.42 19.59 7.86
CA GLY A 99 2.51 18.55 6.86
C GLY A 99 1.23 18.42 6.05
N PRO A 100 1.29 17.76 4.90
CA PRO A 100 0.09 17.30 4.24
C PRO A 100 -0.54 16.14 5.01
N ASP A 101 -1.85 15.97 4.86
CA ASP A 101 -2.59 14.76 5.25
C ASP A 101 -2.29 13.56 4.33
N SER A 102 -1.32 13.70 3.42
CA SER A 102 -0.96 12.70 2.44
C SER A 102 0.48 12.79 1.96
N PHE A 103 1.06 11.66 1.57
CA PHE A 103 2.35 11.64 0.88
C PHE A 103 2.31 10.69 -0.33
N ALA A 104 3.23 10.89 -1.27
CA ALA A 104 3.32 10.10 -2.49
C ALA A 104 4.76 9.92 -2.95
N TYR A 105 5.04 8.73 -3.48
CA TYR A 105 6.28 8.39 -4.16
C TYR A 105 6.02 8.06 -5.62
N GLY A 106 6.89 8.57 -6.49
CA GLY A 106 7.10 8.06 -7.85
C GLY A 106 8.26 7.06 -7.88
N PHE A 107 8.08 5.96 -8.60
CA PHE A 107 9.08 4.89 -8.68
C PHE A 107 9.61 4.68 -10.10
N THR A 108 10.90 4.37 -10.20
CA THR A 108 11.52 3.89 -11.45
C THR A 108 12.13 2.52 -11.23
N ASN A 109 12.01 1.62 -12.22
CA ASN A 109 12.52 0.25 -12.19
C ASN A 109 12.06 -0.59 -10.98
N PHE A 110 10.88 -0.28 -10.44
CA PHE A 110 10.22 -1.04 -9.38
C PHE A 110 9.46 -2.22 -9.98
N THR A 111 10.21 -3.11 -10.60
CA THR A 111 9.73 -4.33 -11.25
C THR A 111 9.24 -5.37 -10.23
N PRO A 112 8.56 -6.44 -10.66
CA PRO A 112 8.22 -7.55 -9.79
C PRO A 112 9.43 -8.07 -8.98
N GLY A 113 9.20 -8.39 -7.71
CA GLY A 113 10.22 -8.84 -6.76
C GLY A 113 11.04 -7.72 -6.11
N VAL A 114 10.82 -6.46 -6.49
CA VAL A 114 11.40 -5.30 -5.80
C VAL A 114 10.52 -4.93 -4.61
N SER A 115 11.15 -4.56 -3.50
CA SER A 115 10.49 -3.94 -2.35
C SER A 115 11.13 -2.61 -2.01
N PHE A 116 10.33 -1.67 -1.53
CA PHE A 116 10.77 -0.39 -0.99
C PHE A 116 10.25 -0.25 0.44
N ARG A 117 11.17 0.06 1.34
CA ARG A 117 10.88 0.37 2.72
C ARG A 117 11.07 1.86 2.94
N GLY A 118 10.20 2.48 3.73
CA GLY A 118 10.40 3.82 4.27
C GLY A 118 9.79 3.92 5.66
N GLN A 119 9.85 5.11 6.24
CA GLN A 119 9.22 5.41 7.53
C GLN A 119 8.58 6.80 7.46
N TRP A 120 7.42 6.93 8.09
CA TRP A 120 6.80 8.23 8.35
C TRP A 120 6.61 8.44 9.84
N ASP A 121 6.51 9.71 10.23
CA ASP A 121 5.90 10.18 11.46
C ASP A 121 4.51 10.76 11.13
N ILE A 122 3.54 10.51 12.01
CA ILE A 122 2.20 11.09 11.93
C ILE A 122 1.88 11.78 13.24
N ASP A 123 1.54 13.06 13.22
CA ASP A 123 1.21 13.83 14.42
C ASP A 123 -0.15 14.51 14.29
N ASN A 124 -0.58 15.16 15.37
CA ASN A 124 -1.79 15.98 15.35
C ASN A 124 -1.44 17.41 14.91
N ASP A 125 -2.33 18.06 14.16
CA ASP A 125 -2.18 19.43 13.61
C ASP A 125 -2.04 20.55 14.66
N ASN A 126 -2.04 20.19 15.94
CA ASN A 126 -1.93 21.08 17.09
C ASN A 126 -0.59 20.98 17.84
N GLY A 127 0.37 20.21 17.31
CA GLY A 127 1.70 20.01 17.91
C GLY A 127 1.75 18.95 19.02
N ASP A 128 0.73 18.09 19.11
CA ASP A 128 0.75 16.91 19.97
C ASP A 128 1.38 15.71 19.24
N PHE A 129 2.55 15.31 19.71
CA PHE A 129 3.33 14.17 19.19
C PHE A 129 2.81 12.80 19.67
N ASN A 130 1.70 12.75 20.42
CA ASN A 130 1.10 11.52 20.92
C ASN A 130 0.00 10.98 20.00
N ALA A 131 0.26 10.87 18.70
CA ALA A 131 -0.63 10.13 17.80
C ALA A 131 -0.29 8.64 17.80
N ASP A 132 -1.31 7.80 17.73
CA ASP A 132 -1.14 6.37 17.44
C ASP A 132 -1.47 6.13 15.97
N ALA A 133 -0.45 5.90 15.16
CA ALA A 133 -0.59 5.66 13.73
C ALA A 133 -1.58 4.51 13.41
N ARG A 134 -1.74 3.54 14.34
CA ARG A 134 -2.70 2.44 14.18
C ARG A 134 -4.14 2.95 14.20
N LEU A 135 -4.43 3.92 15.07
CA LEU A 135 -5.76 4.54 15.16
C LEU A 135 -6.02 5.47 13.99
N VAL A 136 -4.99 6.16 13.48
CA VAL A 136 -5.16 7.04 12.32
C VAL A 136 -5.37 6.24 11.03
N MET A 137 -4.66 5.11 10.86
CA MET A 137 -4.69 4.33 9.63
C MET A 137 -5.82 3.29 9.59
N PHE A 138 -6.12 2.61 10.71
CA PHE A 138 -7.02 1.43 10.74
C PHE A 138 -8.21 1.55 11.69
N ASN A 139 -8.39 2.63 12.46
CA ASN A 139 -9.52 2.72 13.39
C ASN A 139 -9.84 4.19 13.73
N ASN A 140 -10.21 4.95 12.72
CA ASN A 140 -10.28 6.41 12.80
C ASN A 140 -11.60 6.93 13.43
N GLY A 141 -12.31 6.06 14.15
CA GLY A 141 -13.55 6.37 14.86
C GLY A 141 -14.66 6.93 13.94
N ALA A 142 -14.94 8.23 14.08
CA ALA A 142 -15.98 8.93 13.32
C ALA A 142 -15.50 9.48 11.96
N ALA A 143 -14.19 9.59 11.76
CA ALA A 143 -13.60 10.03 10.50
C ALA A 143 -13.57 8.89 9.46
N PRO A 144 -13.34 9.20 8.17
CA PRO A 144 -13.01 8.21 7.15
C PRO A 144 -11.75 7.42 7.50
N ASN A 145 -11.60 6.23 6.94
CA ASN A 145 -10.37 5.47 7.05
C ASN A 145 -9.31 5.99 6.08
N ALA A 146 -8.04 5.65 6.35
CA ALA A 146 -6.96 5.99 5.45
C ALA A 146 -7.13 5.29 4.09
N ILE A 147 -6.46 5.84 3.08
CA ILE A 147 -6.44 5.29 1.72
C ILE A 147 -4.99 5.13 1.26
N ALA A 148 -4.69 3.99 0.66
CA ALA A 148 -3.47 3.79 -0.13
C ALA A 148 -3.83 3.68 -1.61
N THR A 149 -3.09 4.35 -2.48
CA THR A 149 -3.24 4.24 -3.94
C THR A 149 -1.93 3.78 -4.56
N PHE A 150 -2.00 2.84 -5.50
CA PHE A 150 -0.86 2.30 -6.24
C PHE A 150 -1.12 2.44 -7.74
N THR A 151 -0.11 2.88 -8.48
CA THR A 151 -0.18 3.03 -9.95
C THR A 151 0.87 2.16 -10.62
N PHE A 152 0.53 1.63 -11.79
CA PHE A 152 1.35 0.65 -12.49
C PHE A 152 1.76 1.12 -13.89
N SER A 153 2.78 0.49 -14.45
CA SER A 153 3.35 0.83 -15.76
C SER A 153 2.41 0.53 -16.94
N ASP A 154 1.41 -0.33 -16.74
CA ASP A 154 0.36 -0.63 -17.73
C ASP A 154 -0.79 0.40 -17.73
N GLY A 155 -0.70 1.43 -16.88
CA GLY A 155 -1.70 2.48 -16.72
C GLY A 155 -2.83 2.13 -15.75
N SER A 156 -2.84 0.92 -15.18
CA SER A 156 -3.80 0.55 -14.14
C SER A 156 -3.49 1.22 -12.80
N SER A 157 -4.51 1.32 -11.96
CA SER A 157 -4.38 1.77 -10.59
C SER A 157 -5.18 0.89 -9.64
N LEU A 158 -4.75 0.89 -8.39
CA LEU A 158 -5.36 0.19 -7.28
C LEU A 158 -5.57 1.20 -6.16
N VAL A 159 -6.80 1.28 -5.65
CA VAL A 159 -7.14 2.09 -4.47
C VAL A 159 -7.57 1.14 -3.37
N TYR A 160 -6.95 1.26 -2.21
CA TYR A 160 -7.21 0.42 -1.04
C TYR A 160 -7.58 1.31 0.15
N GLU A 161 -8.82 1.19 0.60
CA GLU A 161 -9.28 1.79 1.85
C GLU A 161 -8.93 0.83 3.00
N PHE A 162 -8.23 1.33 4.01
CA PHE A 162 -7.87 0.52 5.16
C PHE A 162 -9.13 0.13 5.95
N PRO A 163 -9.36 -1.15 6.24
CA PRO A 163 -10.52 -1.56 7.02
C PRO A 163 -10.31 -1.25 8.51
N ASP A 164 -11.42 -1.18 9.24
CA ASP A 164 -11.38 -1.16 10.69
C ASP A 164 -10.84 -2.50 11.21
N LEU A 165 -9.62 -2.51 11.76
CA LEU A 165 -8.97 -3.71 12.29
C LEU A 165 -8.67 -3.57 13.78
N ALA A 166 -8.59 -4.72 14.45
CA ALA A 166 -8.08 -4.78 15.81
C ALA A 166 -6.62 -4.30 15.84
N GLU A 167 -6.30 -3.52 16.87
CA GLU A 167 -4.98 -2.95 17.10
C GLU A 167 -3.90 -4.02 17.09
N GLN A 168 -2.95 -3.87 16.17
CA GLN A 168 -1.78 -4.73 15.99
C GLN A 168 -0.56 -3.86 15.70
N ASP A 169 0.61 -4.37 16.08
CA ASP A 169 1.87 -3.68 15.78
C ASP A 169 2.32 -3.90 14.34
N ASN A 170 1.78 -4.93 13.68
CA ASN A 170 2.12 -5.29 12.31
C ASN A 170 0.86 -5.60 11.51
N TYR A 171 0.77 -5.03 10.30
CA TYR A 171 -0.26 -5.35 9.32
C TYR A 171 0.40 -5.81 8.03
N THR A 172 -0.10 -6.88 7.41
CA THR A 172 0.33 -7.33 6.09
C THR A 172 -0.89 -7.51 5.20
N LEU A 173 -0.90 -6.81 4.07
CA LEU A 173 -2.00 -6.76 3.12
C LEU A 173 -1.50 -7.21 1.76
N VAL A 174 -2.24 -8.12 1.11
CA VAL A 174 -2.03 -8.49 -0.29
C VAL A 174 -3.18 -7.91 -1.10
N ILE A 175 -2.87 -7.03 -2.04
CA ILE A 175 -3.88 -6.26 -2.76
C ILE A 175 -3.82 -6.63 -4.24
N PRO A 176 -4.76 -7.45 -4.74
CA PRO A 176 -4.81 -7.83 -6.14
C PRO A 176 -5.43 -6.72 -7.00
N SER A 177 -4.96 -6.53 -8.23
CA SER A 177 -5.64 -5.59 -9.14
C SER A 177 -7.04 -6.09 -9.51
N PRO A 178 -7.94 -5.16 -9.90
CA PRO A 178 -9.31 -5.50 -10.32
C PRO A 178 -9.41 -6.49 -11.49
N GLY A 179 -8.31 -6.72 -12.23
CA GLY A 179 -8.26 -7.65 -13.36
C GLY A 179 -8.31 -9.13 -12.99
N VAL A 180 -8.04 -9.52 -11.73
CA VAL A 180 -8.24 -10.89 -11.22
C VAL A 180 -9.58 -10.97 -10.49
N LEU A 181 -10.68 -10.76 -11.20
CA LEU A 181 -11.99 -11.19 -10.74
C LEU A 181 -12.16 -12.71 -10.94
N GLY A 182 -11.21 -13.46 -10.38
CA GLY A 182 -11.38 -14.85 -10.00
C GLY A 182 -11.91 -14.89 -8.57
N LEU A 183 -13.22 -14.66 -8.42
CA LEU A 183 -14.09 -15.09 -7.33
C LEU A 183 -13.41 -15.70 -6.07
N LEU A 184 -12.66 -14.90 -5.31
CA LEU A 184 -12.29 -15.14 -3.92
C LEU A 184 -12.72 -13.86 -3.19
N GLY A 185 -13.90 -13.77 -2.59
CA GLY A 185 -14.44 -14.78 -1.68
C GLY A 185 -13.68 -14.81 -0.35
N MET A 186 -13.04 -13.71 0.04
CA MET A 186 -12.47 -13.46 1.37
C MET A 186 -12.96 -12.05 1.74
N GLY A 187 -13.91 -11.85 2.65
CA GLY A 187 -13.97 -12.45 3.97
C GLY A 187 -13.60 -11.37 4.97
N GLY A 188 -14.54 -10.44 5.20
CA GLY A 188 -14.35 -9.30 6.09
C GLY A 188 -15.60 -8.43 6.22
N LEU A 189 -16.79 -9.04 6.22
CA LEU A 189 -18.03 -8.37 6.59
C LEU A 189 -18.03 -8.20 8.12
N VAL A 190 -17.19 -7.30 8.64
CA VAL A 190 -17.35 -6.76 9.99
C VAL A 190 -18.26 -5.54 9.84
N ALA A 191 -19.56 -5.78 9.84
CA ALA A 191 -20.52 -4.76 10.18
C ALA A 191 -20.40 -4.46 11.68
N MET A 192 -19.34 -3.77 12.10
CA MET A 192 -19.31 -3.15 13.43
C MET A 192 -20.21 -1.93 13.37
N ARG A 193 -21.37 -2.08 14.00
CA ARG A 193 -22.29 -1.00 14.29
C ARG A 193 -21.53 0.09 15.05
N ARG A 194 -21.19 1.17 14.36
CA ARG A 194 -20.68 2.44 14.90
C ARG A 194 -21.57 2.84 16.08
N ARG A 195 -21.16 2.54 17.31
CA ARG A 195 -21.84 3.03 18.51
C ARG A 195 -21.40 4.48 18.68
N ARG A 196 -22.31 5.39 18.39
CA ARG A 196 -22.27 6.77 18.87
C ARG A 196 -22.41 6.79 20.39
#